data_AF-A0A9P4MR91-F1
#
_entry.id   AF-A0A9P4MR91-F1
#
_cell.length_a   1.000
_cell.length_b   1.000
_cell.length_c   1.000
_cell.angle_alpha   90.00
_cell.angle_beta   90.00
_cell.angle_gamma   90.00
#
_symmetry.space_group_name_H-M   'P 1'
#
loop_
_entity.id
_entity.type
_entity.pdbx_description
1 polymer ?
#
loop_
_entity_poly.entity_id
_entity_poly.type
_entity_poly.pdbx_seq_one_letter_code
_entity_poly.pdbx_strand_id
1 'polypeptide(L)'
;MILQAAFMAAVGFSTTALAAFGITQMSNSYVVDAGSENPFKITVSSKSCDITSILYRGEEFQYQSQYSHISSGLGTATVKAETISNQYAKITCTTSTLTHYIVVKSGEATIYMATHTTAEPSVGELRFIARLQSSKLPLEYPFGSASTTGGSSSTVEGSDVFVVNGQTRSKFYSSERFIDDNVHCVYRDSDAIHACILLAPYSYEGSSGGPFFRDINSNNAGDATNLYFYMNSGHVQTEKNRMGLHGPYALAFSRSGIPSGKNMDTSFFESLGVTGYVPTSRRGYVKGTVSGVPSGFQKVLHWYNDNAQYWVYASDSGSFTSPAMKPGTYTQVLYQGELKVGTSTVSISAGQTVTVNAAGSRASGNTIWQIGDWDGTPKGFRNADKQLRMHPSDSRMSSWGPLTYTVGSSSLDSVPMAIFKGINTPLTIKFTLSSSQVGAATLRIGTTLSFACARPQATVNSWSAAAPAAPTKIDSRGVTRGAYRGYGEIYDVKIPAGTLVAGSNTITINVSSGSSGDMYLSPNVILDAIELFR
;
A
#
# COMPACT_ATOMS: atom_id res chain seq x y z
N MET A 1 23.37 -33.55 78.42
CA MET A 1 22.12 -32.98 77.87
C MET A 1 22.48 -31.64 77.27
N ILE A 2 22.70 -31.58 75.95
CA ILE A 2 23.09 -30.37 75.22
C ILE A 2 22.20 -30.25 73.98
N LEU A 3 21.80 -29.01 73.73
CA LEU A 3 20.91 -28.46 72.71
C LEU A 3 20.99 -29.11 71.32
N GLN A 4 19.84 -29.25 70.66
CA GLN A 4 19.76 -29.17 69.20
C GLN A 4 18.65 -28.21 68.76
N ALA A 5 19.06 -27.30 67.88
CA ALA A 5 18.38 -26.10 67.47
C ALA A 5 17.27 -26.36 66.45
N ALA A 6 16.16 -25.64 66.62
CA ALA A 6 15.13 -25.48 65.60
C ALA A 6 15.62 -24.51 64.52
N PHE A 7 15.75 -24.98 63.28
CA PHE A 7 15.89 -24.11 62.11
C PHE A 7 14.52 -23.94 61.45
N MET A 8 14.01 -22.71 61.55
CA MET A 8 12.72 -22.27 61.03
C MET A 8 12.84 -22.07 59.52
N ALA A 9 12.10 -22.85 58.73
CA ALA A 9 11.97 -22.62 57.29
C ALA A 9 10.97 -21.50 57.03
N ALA A 10 11.44 -20.26 56.95
CA ALA A 10 10.67 -19.14 56.43
C ALA A 10 10.69 -19.19 54.89
N VAL A 11 9.78 -19.95 54.30
CA VAL A 11 9.47 -19.82 52.87
C VAL A 11 8.74 -18.50 52.71
N GLY A 12 9.48 -17.48 52.28
CA GLY A 12 8.92 -16.20 51.87
C GLY A 12 7.94 -16.44 50.73
N PHE A 13 6.64 -16.27 51.00
CA PHE A 13 5.65 -16.04 49.98
C PHE A 13 5.95 -14.67 49.35
N SER A 14 6.85 -14.65 48.38
CA SER A 14 6.96 -13.55 47.43
C SER A 14 5.62 -13.48 46.70
N THR A 15 4.75 -12.58 47.14
CA THR A 15 3.56 -12.23 46.36
C THR A 15 4.07 -11.68 45.03
N THR A 16 3.90 -12.46 43.97
CA THR A 16 4.01 -11.94 42.62
C THR A 16 2.91 -10.89 42.48
N ALA A 17 3.25 -9.62 42.66
CA ALA A 17 2.37 -8.53 42.31
C ALA A 17 2.13 -8.61 40.80
N LEU A 18 1.04 -9.28 40.40
CA LEU A 18 0.53 -9.22 39.04
C LEU A 18 0.30 -7.74 38.72
N ALA A 19 0.97 -7.24 37.69
CA ALA A 19 0.76 -5.86 37.22
C ALA A 19 -0.73 -5.67 36.90
N ALA A 20 -1.41 -4.78 37.63
CA ALA A 20 -2.82 -4.54 37.45
C ALA A 20 -3.04 -3.71 36.19
N PHE A 21 -3.82 -4.24 35.26
CA PHE A 21 -4.33 -3.49 34.10
C PHE A 21 -4.98 -2.17 34.54
N GLY A 22 -4.69 -1.08 33.83
CA GLY A 22 -5.36 0.20 34.09
C GLY A 22 -4.62 1.43 33.59
N ILE A 23 -5.17 2.58 33.97
CA ILE A 23 -4.65 3.90 33.60
C ILE A 23 -4.19 4.60 34.88
N THR A 24 -2.94 5.05 34.90
CA THR A 24 -2.40 5.94 35.94
C THR A 24 -2.27 7.35 35.36
N GLN A 25 -2.96 8.30 35.97
CA GLN A 25 -2.83 9.72 35.61
C GLN A 25 -1.59 10.32 36.28
N MET A 26 -0.73 10.91 35.46
CA MET A 26 0.42 11.71 35.87
C MET A 26 0.11 13.20 35.61
N SER A 27 1.01 14.09 36.01
CA SER A 27 0.82 15.54 35.86
C SER A 27 0.60 15.99 34.40
N ASN A 28 1.29 15.37 33.43
CA ASN A 28 1.24 15.74 32.01
C ASN A 28 1.04 14.52 31.08
N SER A 29 0.64 13.37 31.62
CA SER A 29 0.50 12.15 30.83
C SER A 29 -0.44 11.13 31.47
N TYR A 30 -0.83 10.14 30.68
CA TYR A 30 -1.50 8.94 31.12
C TYR A 30 -0.58 7.75 30.86
N VAL A 31 -0.27 6.97 31.89
CA VAL A 31 0.43 5.69 31.76
C VAL A 31 -0.63 4.60 31.70
N VAL A 32 -0.64 3.83 30.61
CA VAL A 32 -1.56 2.70 30.42
C VAL A 32 -0.76 1.41 30.57
N ASP A 33 -1.14 0.58 31.54
CA ASP A 33 -0.58 -0.76 31.74
C ASP A 33 -1.57 -1.79 31.19
N ALA A 34 -1.09 -2.63 30.26
CA ALA A 34 -1.93 -3.64 29.64
C ALA A 34 -2.24 -4.82 30.57
N GLY A 35 -1.51 -5.00 31.67
CA GLY A 35 -1.65 -6.21 32.51
C GLY A 35 -1.38 -7.51 31.74
N SER A 36 -0.55 -7.46 30.70
CA SER A 36 -0.19 -8.60 29.84
C SER A 36 0.93 -9.44 30.46
N GLU A 37 0.96 -10.73 30.10
CA GLU A 37 1.99 -11.69 30.57
C GLU A 37 3.42 -11.19 30.26
N ASN A 38 3.64 -10.69 29.04
CA ASN A 38 4.81 -9.91 28.71
C ASN A 38 4.51 -8.45 29.06
N PRO A 39 5.13 -7.84 30.09
CA PRO A 39 4.73 -6.52 30.57
C PRO A 39 4.75 -5.48 29.44
N PHE A 40 3.63 -4.80 29.24
CA PHE A 40 3.47 -3.79 28.19
C PHE A 40 2.83 -2.54 28.77
N LYS A 41 3.52 -1.40 28.65
CA LYS A 41 3.03 -0.10 29.10
C LYS A 41 3.27 0.95 28.03
N ILE A 42 2.33 1.87 27.89
CA ILE A 42 2.52 3.07 27.08
C ILE A 42 2.31 4.32 27.92
N THR A 43 3.01 5.40 27.58
CA THR A 43 2.75 6.72 28.14
C THR A 43 2.28 7.64 27.04
N VAL A 44 1.14 8.29 27.25
CA VAL A 44 0.54 9.23 26.31
C VAL A 44 0.47 10.62 26.91
N SER A 45 0.98 11.62 26.20
CA SER A 45 0.92 13.03 26.59
C SER A 45 -0.52 13.50 26.73
N SER A 46 -0.88 14.09 27.88
CA SER A 46 -2.22 14.65 28.11
C SER A 46 -2.45 15.99 27.40
N LYS A 47 -1.44 16.49 26.66
CA LYS A 47 -1.49 17.77 25.94
C LYS A 47 -1.43 17.60 24.42
N SER A 48 -0.57 16.70 23.94
CA SER A 48 -0.30 16.53 22.50
C SER A 48 -0.85 15.22 21.92
N CYS A 49 -1.25 14.27 22.78
CA CYS A 49 -1.57 12.89 22.39
C CYS A 49 -0.39 12.07 21.85
N ASP A 50 0.85 12.59 21.91
CA ASP A 50 2.00 11.81 21.50
C ASP A 50 2.19 10.60 22.44
N ILE A 51 2.58 9.45 21.89
CA ILE A 51 3.03 8.31 22.66
C ILE A 51 4.51 8.53 22.98
N THR A 52 4.81 8.89 24.23
CA THR A 52 6.14 9.32 24.69
C THR A 52 6.98 8.20 25.28
N SER A 53 6.38 7.04 25.54
CA SER A 53 7.06 5.82 26.00
C SER A 53 6.28 4.59 25.55
N ILE A 54 7.00 3.56 25.14
CA ILE A 54 6.48 2.22 24.83
C ILE A 54 7.41 1.22 25.53
N LEU A 55 7.06 0.81 26.74
CA LEU A 55 7.80 -0.16 27.52
C LEU A 55 7.25 -1.56 27.24
N TYR A 56 8.08 -2.42 26.66
CA TYR A 56 7.76 -3.82 26.45
C TYR A 56 8.84 -4.70 27.10
N ARG A 57 8.44 -5.60 28.01
CA ARG A 57 9.33 -6.46 28.80
C ARG A 57 10.42 -5.67 29.55
N GLY A 58 10.07 -4.49 30.04
CA GLY A 58 11.00 -3.61 30.79
C GLY A 58 11.96 -2.80 29.91
N GLU A 59 11.85 -2.91 28.58
CA GLU A 59 12.70 -2.20 27.64
C GLU A 59 11.91 -1.08 26.91
N GLU A 60 12.49 0.12 26.85
CA GLU A 60 11.89 1.28 26.17
C GLU A 60 12.09 1.20 24.65
N PHE A 61 11.02 1.18 23.85
CA PHE A 61 11.07 1.13 22.40
C PHE A 61 10.78 2.46 21.71
N GLN A 62 10.22 3.45 22.42
CA GLN A 62 9.96 4.77 21.87
C GLN A 62 11.26 5.55 21.64
N TYR A 63 11.40 6.14 20.45
CA TYR A 63 12.43 7.12 20.15
C TYR A 63 12.22 8.39 20.99
N GLN A 64 13.31 8.93 21.57
CA GLN A 64 13.22 9.94 22.63
C GLN A 64 13.36 11.39 22.16
N SER A 65 13.87 11.64 20.94
CA SER A 65 13.96 13.01 20.40
C SER A 65 12.70 13.43 19.65
N GLN A 66 11.90 12.46 19.19
CA GLN A 66 10.60 12.71 18.57
C GLN A 66 9.66 11.53 18.81
N TYR A 67 8.44 11.83 19.22
CA TYR A 67 7.49 10.82 19.67
C TYR A 67 6.60 10.26 18.55
N SER A 68 5.91 9.16 18.84
CA SER A 68 4.98 8.52 17.91
C SER A 68 3.62 9.21 17.91
N HIS A 69 3.06 9.47 16.72
CA HIS A 69 1.86 10.31 16.58
C HIS A 69 1.16 10.20 15.22
N ILE A 70 0.04 10.92 15.09
CA ILE A 70 -0.61 11.20 13.82
C ILE A 70 0.13 12.30 13.05
N SER A 71 0.30 12.10 11.74
CA SER A 71 0.89 13.03 10.76
C SER A 71 2.29 13.50 11.13
N SER A 72 2.40 14.69 11.72
CA SER A 72 3.64 15.30 12.23
C SER A 72 3.53 15.70 13.71
N GLY A 73 2.54 15.14 14.41
CA GLY A 73 2.10 15.53 15.74
C GLY A 73 0.83 16.37 15.66
N LEU A 74 -0.11 16.14 16.58
CA LEU A 74 -1.30 16.99 16.70
C LEU A 74 -0.97 18.37 17.29
N GLY A 75 0.21 18.52 17.88
CA GLY A 75 0.64 19.72 18.60
C GLY A 75 -0.11 19.84 19.93
N THR A 76 -1.38 20.23 19.88
CA THR A 76 -2.28 20.32 21.04
C THR A 76 -3.58 19.59 20.75
N ALA A 77 -4.05 18.80 21.72
CA ALA A 77 -5.32 18.09 21.67
C ALA A 77 -5.98 18.11 23.05
N THR A 78 -7.32 18.03 23.09
CA THR A 78 -8.04 17.69 24.31
C THR A 78 -7.94 16.18 24.51
N VAL A 79 -7.18 15.75 25.52
CA VAL A 79 -6.92 14.33 25.80
C VAL A 79 -7.73 13.88 27.01
N LYS A 80 -8.58 12.87 26.83
CA LYS A 80 -9.34 12.20 27.90
C LYS A 80 -8.94 10.73 27.96
N ALA A 81 -8.69 10.22 29.16
CA ALA A 81 -8.42 8.81 29.40
C ALA A 81 -9.53 8.19 30.26
N GLU A 82 -9.95 6.96 29.95
CA GLU A 82 -10.95 6.22 30.72
C GLU A 82 -10.75 4.71 30.63
N THR A 83 -10.99 4.02 31.74
CA THR A 83 -11.09 2.55 31.78
C THR A 83 -12.55 2.16 31.60
N ILE A 84 -12.82 1.26 30.65
CA ILE A 84 -14.16 0.78 30.30
C ILE A 84 -14.24 -0.70 30.67
N SER A 85 -15.19 -1.03 31.56
CA SER A 85 -15.49 -2.40 32.01
C SER A 85 -14.29 -3.17 32.58
N ASN A 86 -13.26 -2.49 33.10
CA ASN A 86 -11.97 -3.09 33.48
C ASN A 86 -11.31 -3.97 32.40
N GLN A 87 -11.67 -3.74 31.13
CA GLN A 87 -11.20 -4.54 30.00
C GLN A 87 -10.47 -3.68 28.96
N TYR A 88 -10.85 -2.41 28.83
CA TYR A 88 -10.30 -1.50 27.82
C TYR A 88 -9.85 -0.19 28.46
N ALA A 89 -8.62 0.22 28.18
CA ALA A 89 -8.11 1.54 28.51
C ALA A 89 -8.16 2.36 27.23
N LYS A 90 -9.01 3.38 27.19
CA LYS A 90 -9.21 4.22 26.02
C LYS A 90 -8.71 5.64 26.31
N ILE A 91 -7.88 6.15 25.41
CA ILE A 91 -7.46 7.54 25.33
C ILE A 91 -8.09 8.14 24.07
N THR A 92 -8.80 9.25 24.24
CA THR A 92 -9.45 10.01 23.16
C THR A 92 -8.80 11.38 23.07
N CYS A 93 -8.29 11.71 21.89
CA CYS A 93 -7.57 12.94 21.61
C CYS A 93 -8.29 13.74 20.54
N THR A 94 -8.83 14.91 20.91
CA THR A 94 -9.69 15.71 20.03
C THR A 94 -9.02 17.01 19.62
N THR A 95 -9.03 17.29 18.32
CA THR A 95 -8.72 18.59 17.71
C THR A 95 -9.97 19.13 17.01
N SER A 96 -9.86 20.24 16.28
CA SER A 96 -11.00 20.83 15.54
C SER A 96 -11.51 19.93 14.40
N THR A 97 -10.64 19.17 13.74
CA THR A 97 -10.99 18.37 12.55
C THR A 97 -10.62 16.90 12.65
N LEU A 98 -10.01 16.48 13.77
CA LEU A 98 -9.52 15.11 13.95
C LEU A 98 -9.76 14.63 15.39
N THR A 99 -10.27 13.42 15.53
CA THR A 99 -10.30 12.69 16.80
C THR A 99 -9.51 11.40 16.68
N HIS A 100 -8.43 11.27 17.44
CA HIS A 100 -7.60 10.07 17.49
C HIS A 100 -7.93 9.24 18.73
N TYR A 101 -8.03 7.93 18.55
CA TYR A 101 -8.32 6.97 19.61
C TYR A 101 -7.14 6.04 19.79
N ILE A 102 -6.72 5.84 21.03
CA ILE A 102 -5.71 4.86 21.45
C ILE A 102 -6.40 3.94 22.46
N VAL A 103 -6.39 2.64 22.20
CA VAL A 103 -7.07 1.63 23.02
C VAL A 103 -6.09 0.51 23.34
N VAL A 104 -5.96 0.18 24.63
CA VAL A 104 -5.25 -1.01 25.09
C VAL A 104 -6.27 -1.96 25.72
N LYS A 105 -6.24 -3.23 25.30
CA LYS A 105 -7.08 -4.29 25.84
C LYS A 105 -6.31 -5.06 26.91
N SER A 106 -6.95 -5.31 28.06
CA SER A 106 -6.34 -6.05 29.17
C SER A 106 -5.82 -7.41 28.70
N GLY A 107 -4.57 -7.70 29.04
CA GLY A 107 -3.86 -8.94 28.69
C GLY A 107 -3.08 -8.89 27.38
N GLU A 108 -3.24 -7.86 26.54
CA GLU A 108 -2.65 -7.81 25.19
C GLU A 108 -1.58 -6.72 25.06
N ALA A 109 -0.40 -7.10 24.56
CA ALA A 109 0.69 -6.16 24.23
C ALA A 109 0.43 -5.45 22.88
N THR A 110 -0.73 -4.81 22.76
CA THR A 110 -1.22 -4.21 21.51
C THR A 110 -1.85 -2.86 21.77
N ILE A 111 -1.49 -1.87 20.93
CA ILE A 111 -2.11 -0.56 20.88
C ILE A 111 -3.08 -0.55 19.70
N TYR A 112 -4.37 -0.68 19.96
CA TYR A 112 -5.40 -0.50 18.95
C TYR A 112 -5.68 0.98 18.75
N MET A 113 -5.89 1.40 17.51
CA MET A 113 -6.04 2.79 17.13
C MET A 113 -7.14 2.95 16.09
N ALA A 114 -7.75 4.13 16.09
CA ALA A 114 -8.59 4.59 15.01
C ALA A 114 -8.52 6.12 14.93
N THR A 115 -8.74 6.68 13.74
CA THR A 115 -8.61 8.13 13.53
C THR A 115 -9.82 8.64 12.76
N HIS A 116 -10.64 9.47 13.39
CA HIS A 116 -11.79 10.10 12.77
C HIS A 116 -11.44 11.48 12.25
N THR A 117 -11.69 11.76 10.97
CA THR A 117 -11.45 13.09 10.35
C THR A 117 -12.74 13.71 9.82
N THR A 118 -12.86 15.04 9.95
CA THR A 118 -13.87 15.86 9.26
C THR A 118 -13.27 16.74 8.17
N ALA A 119 -11.93 16.87 8.16
CA ALA A 119 -11.14 17.45 7.10
C ALA A 119 -9.76 16.76 7.06
N GLU A 120 -9.13 16.76 5.89
CA GLU A 120 -7.75 16.30 5.74
C GLU A 120 -6.79 17.15 6.60
N PRO A 121 -5.78 16.56 7.26
CA PRO A 121 -4.70 17.33 7.87
C PRO A 121 -4.06 18.31 6.88
N SER A 122 -3.61 19.47 7.36
CA SER A 122 -3.06 20.53 6.52
C SER A 122 -1.79 20.14 5.75
N VAL A 123 -1.12 19.07 6.17
CA VAL A 123 0.04 18.50 5.46
C VAL A 123 -0.35 17.78 4.15
N GLY A 124 -1.65 17.50 3.94
CA GLY A 124 -2.17 16.86 2.73
C GLY A 124 -2.01 15.33 2.70
N GLU A 125 -1.73 14.73 3.85
CA GLU A 125 -1.66 13.28 4.05
C GLU A 125 -2.11 12.93 5.48
N LEU A 126 -2.64 11.72 5.65
CA LEU A 126 -3.03 11.17 6.94
C LEU A 126 -2.25 9.88 7.21
N ARG A 127 -1.39 9.92 8.23
CA ARG A 127 -0.63 8.75 8.67
C ARG A 127 -0.57 8.63 10.18
N PHE A 128 -0.40 7.41 10.67
CA PHE A 128 0.22 7.17 11.97
C PHE A 128 1.69 6.84 11.75
N ILE A 129 2.56 7.32 12.63
CA ILE A 129 3.97 6.95 12.64
C ILE A 129 4.40 6.56 14.06
N ALA A 130 4.85 5.31 14.20
CA ALA A 130 5.60 4.85 15.35
C ALA A 130 7.09 5.09 15.12
N ARG A 131 7.70 5.99 15.91
CA ARG A 131 9.14 6.28 15.88
C ARG A 131 9.81 5.43 16.94
N LEU A 132 10.42 4.33 16.53
CA LEU A 132 10.97 3.34 17.44
C LEU A 132 12.50 3.43 17.48
N GLN A 133 13.12 2.99 18.57
CA GLN A 133 14.58 3.00 18.70
C GLN A 133 15.22 2.04 17.69
N SER A 134 15.99 2.60 16.75
CA SER A 134 16.63 1.82 15.68
C SER A 134 17.66 0.82 16.21
N SER A 135 18.35 1.16 17.32
CA SER A 135 19.28 0.25 18.01
C SER A 135 18.61 -1.01 18.57
N LYS A 136 17.28 -0.98 18.77
CA LYS A 136 16.49 -2.08 19.34
C LYS A 136 15.67 -2.83 18.31
N LEU A 137 15.22 -2.15 17.26
CA LEU A 137 14.42 -2.71 16.17
C LEU A 137 15.01 -2.27 14.81
N PRO A 138 16.21 -2.77 14.43
CA PRO A 138 16.90 -2.29 13.24
C PRO A 138 16.38 -2.90 11.93
N LEU A 139 15.70 -4.04 11.98
CA LEU A 139 15.29 -4.82 10.80
C LEU A 139 13.86 -4.48 10.38
N GLU A 140 13.57 -4.62 9.08
CA GLU A 140 12.30 -4.26 8.46
C GLU A 140 11.69 -5.48 7.73
N TYR A 141 10.39 -5.72 7.88
CA TYR A 141 9.67 -6.87 7.34
C TYR A 141 8.44 -6.41 6.53
N PRO A 142 8.14 -7.03 5.37
CA PRO A 142 8.78 -8.23 4.83
C PRO A 142 9.92 -7.97 3.83
N PHE A 143 10.16 -6.71 3.45
CA PHE A 143 11.03 -6.40 2.31
C PHE A 143 12.50 -6.12 2.68
N GLY A 144 12.89 -6.34 3.94
CA GLY A 144 14.26 -6.19 4.39
C GLY A 144 14.77 -4.76 4.21
N SER A 145 16.06 -4.64 3.88
CA SER A 145 16.77 -3.36 3.94
C SER A 145 16.51 -2.39 2.78
N ALA A 146 15.58 -2.69 1.86
CA ALA A 146 15.28 -1.82 0.72
C ALA A 146 14.83 -0.41 1.15
N SER A 147 14.16 -0.32 2.30
CA SER A 147 13.72 0.94 2.92
C SER A 147 14.61 1.45 4.04
N THR A 148 15.74 0.80 4.31
CA THR A 148 16.72 1.31 5.28
C THR A 148 17.56 2.39 4.62
N THR A 149 17.37 3.64 5.05
CA THR A 149 18.07 4.83 4.53
C THR A 149 19.09 5.39 5.52
N GLY A 150 19.10 4.90 6.76
CA GLY A 150 20.13 5.22 7.74
C GLY A 150 21.53 4.92 7.22
N GLY A 151 22.49 5.81 7.52
CA GLY A 151 23.87 5.69 7.03
C GLY A 151 24.03 6.02 5.54
N SER A 152 23.09 6.75 4.93
CA SER A 152 23.20 7.16 3.53
C SER A 152 24.46 7.98 3.26
N SER A 153 25.16 7.67 2.18
CA SER A 153 26.33 8.42 1.71
C SER A 153 25.98 9.57 0.77
N SER A 154 24.82 9.51 0.10
CA SER A 154 24.34 10.56 -0.78
C SER A 154 22.83 10.48 -1.01
N THR A 155 22.28 11.57 -1.54
CA THR A 155 20.89 11.65 -2.00
C THR A 155 20.85 11.43 -3.52
N VAL A 156 19.91 10.61 -3.98
CA VAL A 156 19.68 10.32 -5.41
C VAL A 156 18.59 11.25 -5.96
N GLU A 157 17.49 11.40 -5.23
CA GLU A 157 16.33 12.14 -5.71
C GLU A 157 15.56 12.77 -4.53
N GLY A 158 15.28 14.07 -4.66
CA GLY A 158 14.53 14.84 -3.66
C GLY A 158 15.19 14.77 -2.28
N SER A 159 14.44 14.27 -1.30
CA SER A 159 14.92 13.99 0.06
C SER A 159 14.37 12.64 0.56
N ASP A 160 14.08 11.72 -0.37
CA ASP A 160 13.42 10.45 -0.08
C ASP A 160 14.00 9.24 -0.82
N VAL A 161 14.98 9.43 -1.71
CA VAL A 161 15.77 8.35 -2.31
C VAL A 161 17.25 8.59 -2.08
N PHE A 162 17.94 7.59 -1.52
CA PHE A 162 19.30 7.70 -1.01
C PHE A 162 20.19 6.57 -1.52
N VAL A 163 21.51 6.72 -1.39
CA VAL A 163 22.48 5.64 -1.55
C VAL A 163 22.96 5.18 -0.18
N VAL A 164 22.86 3.88 0.09
CA VAL A 164 23.43 3.22 1.27
C VAL A 164 24.27 2.04 0.78
N ASN A 165 25.56 2.01 1.13
CA ASN A 165 26.50 0.96 0.71
C ASN A 165 26.46 0.67 -0.80
N GLY A 166 26.41 1.73 -1.63
CA GLY A 166 26.37 1.63 -3.09
C GLY A 166 25.03 1.20 -3.69
N GLN A 167 24.00 0.99 -2.88
CA GLN A 167 22.65 0.60 -3.33
C GLN A 167 21.65 1.73 -3.09
N THR A 168 20.72 1.91 -4.01
CA THR A 168 19.64 2.89 -3.84
C THR A 168 18.59 2.37 -2.86
N ARG A 169 18.11 3.24 -1.98
CA ARG A 169 17.18 2.95 -0.89
C ARG A 169 16.15 4.06 -0.76
N SER A 170 14.95 3.71 -0.30
CA SER A 170 13.88 4.68 -0.07
C SER A 170 12.84 4.09 0.86
N LYS A 171 12.29 4.92 1.74
CA LYS A 171 11.11 4.55 2.55
C LYS A 171 9.98 3.98 1.70
N PHE A 172 9.84 4.43 0.44
CA PHE A 172 8.83 3.94 -0.49
C PHE A 172 9.02 2.48 -0.92
N TYR A 173 10.22 1.91 -0.79
CA TYR A 173 10.50 0.53 -1.16
C TYR A 173 10.00 -0.50 -0.12
N SER A 174 9.51 -0.03 1.04
CA SER A 174 8.75 -0.84 2.01
C SER A 174 7.30 -1.08 1.58
N SER A 175 6.81 -0.37 0.56
CA SER A 175 5.40 -0.37 0.20
C SER A 175 4.89 -1.71 -0.31
N GLU A 176 3.62 -1.99 -0.06
CA GLU A 176 2.87 -3.12 -0.60
C GLU A 176 1.47 -2.66 -1.03
N ARG A 177 0.84 -3.39 -1.96
CA ARG A 177 -0.55 -3.17 -2.34
C ARG A 177 -1.44 -3.34 -1.10
N PHE A 178 -2.34 -2.39 -0.86
CA PHE A 178 -3.21 -2.40 0.32
C PHE A 178 -4.06 -3.69 0.44
N ILE A 179 -4.41 -4.33 -0.69
CA ILE A 179 -5.08 -5.63 -0.68
C ILE A 179 -4.24 -6.77 -0.09
N ASP A 180 -2.91 -6.69 -0.19
CA ASP A 180 -1.97 -7.69 0.31
C ASP A 180 -1.31 -7.26 1.63
N ASP A 181 -1.37 -5.97 1.96
CA ASP A 181 -0.74 -5.40 3.14
C ASP A 181 -1.63 -5.48 4.38
N ASN A 182 -1.64 -6.66 4.99
CA ASN A 182 -2.37 -6.91 6.24
C ASN A 182 -1.45 -6.83 7.47
N VAL A 183 -0.13 -6.86 7.27
CA VAL A 183 0.87 -6.74 8.32
C VAL A 183 2.23 -6.34 7.75
N HIS A 184 2.88 -5.40 8.42
CA HIS A 184 4.29 -5.06 8.22
C HIS A 184 4.91 -4.69 9.55
N CYS A 185 6.21 -4.95 9.70
CA CYS A 185 6.85 -4.93 11.01
C CYS A 185 8.26 -4.36 10.96
N VAL A 186 8.74 -3.98 12.14
CA VAL A 186 10.15 -3.80 12.43
C VAL A 186 10.54 -4.69 13.60
N TYR A 187 11.76 -5.21 13.58
CA TYR A 187 12.13 -6.30 14.48
C TYR A 187 13.63 -6.38 14.79
N ARG A 188 13.97 -7.27 15.72
CA ARG A 188 15.33 -7.79 15.96
C ARG A 188 15.28 -9.31 16.16
N ASP A 189 16.39 -9.98 15.84
CA ASP A 189 16.50 -11.44 15.98
C ASP A 189 17.25 -11.90 17.25
N SER A 190 18.10 -11.06 17.85
CA SER A 190 18.99 -11.45 18.96
C SER A 190 18.25 -11.81 20.25
N ASP A 191 17.18 -11.10 20.56
CA ASP A 191 16.12 -11.48 21.50
C ASP A 191 14.82 -11.12 20.78
N ALA A 192 14.23 -12.12 20.12
CA ALA A 192 13.20 -11.91 19.12
C ALA A 192 12.07 -11.01 19.66
N ILE A 193 11.90 -9.85 19.02
CA ILE A 193 10.83 -8.89 19.27
C ILE A 193 10.42 -8.29 17.93
N HIS A 194 9.11 -8.26 17.69
CA HIS A 194 8.51 -7.61 16.54
C HIS A 194 7.57 -6.51 17.04
N ALA A 195 7.65 -5.34 16.41
CA ALA A 195 6.61 -4.32 16.46
C ALA A 195 5.93 -4.29 15.09
N CYS A 196 4.65 -4.62 15.04
CA CYS A 196 3.91 -4.82 13.79
C CYS A 196 2.69 -3.93 13.71
N ILE A 197 2.50 -3.27 12.57
CA ILE A 197 1.22 -2.66 12.22
C ILE A 197 0.31 -3.76 11.70
N LEU A 198 -0.87 -3.87 12.28
CA LEU A 198 -1.90 -4.84 11.94
C LEU A 198 -3.06 -4.14 11.24
N LEU A 199 -3.39 -4.62 10.05
CA LEU A 199 -4.42 -4.05 9.19
C LEU A 199 -5.37 -5.17 8.78
N ALA A 200 -6.62 -5.06 9.25
CA ALA A 200 -7.70 -5.90 8.80
C ALA A 200 -8.27 -5.34 7.47
N PRO A 201 -9.05 -6.11 6.70
CA PRO A 201 -9.69 -5.60 5.49
C PRO A 201 -10.50 -4.30 5.70
N TYR A 202 -11.06 -4.08 6.90
CA TYR A 202 -11.79 -2.85 7.24
C TYR A 202 -10.90 -1.65 7.52
N SER A 203 -9.62 -1.85 7.85
CA SER A 203 -8.69 -0.78 8.22
C SER A 203 -8.52 0.25 7.09
N TYR A 204 -8.67 -0.21 5.85
CA TYR A 204 -8.53 0.59 4.64
C TYR A 204 -9.84 1.20 4.11
N GLU A 205 -10.98 1.01 4.79
CA GLU A 205 -12.26 1.46 4.24
C GLU A 205 -12.33 2.98 4.07
N GLY A 206 -11.62 3.74 4.93
CA GLY A 206 -11.45 5.19 4.84
C GLY A 206 -10.27 5.63 3.97
N SER A 207 -9.44 4.70 3.49
CA SER A 207 -8.29 5.03 2.63
C SER A 207 -8.71 5.43 1.21
N SER A 208 -7.75 5.75 0.34
CA SER A 208 -8.00 6.21 -1.03
C SER A 208 -7.04 5.58 -2.03
N GLY A 209 -7.51 5.33 -3.26
CA GLY A 209 -6.71 4.79 -4.36
C GLY A 209 -7.03 3.34 -4.73
N GLY A 210 -7.99 2.70 -4.03
CA GLY A 210 -8.43 1.33 -4.30
C GLY A 210 -7.46 0.25 -3.80
N PRO A 211 -7.71 -1.03 -4.17
CA PRO A 211 -7.00 -2.20 -3.61
C PRO A 211 -5.51 -2.24 -3.92
N PHE A 212 -5.10 -1.64 -5.03
CA PHE A 212 -3.73 -1.72 -5.56
C PHE A 212 -2.88 -0.49 -5.21
N PHE A 213 -3.47 0.48 -4.49
CA PHE A 213 -2.71 1.57 -3.91
C PHE A 213 -1.67 1.01 -2.94
N ARG A 214 -0.54 1.69 -2.82
CA ARG A 214 0.59 1.27 -1.99
C ARG A 214 1.28 2.50 -1.42
N ASP A 215 1.73 2.40 -0.18
CA ASP A 215 2.35 3.52 0.51
C ASP A 215 3.47 3.07 1.46
N ILE A 216 4.13 4.01 2.09
CA ILE A 216 5.27 3.78 2.99
C ILE A 216 4.80 2.99 4.22
N ASN A 217 5.49 1.87 4.50
CA ASN A 217 5.20 0.98 5.63
C ASN A 217 6.26 1.06 6.73
N SER A 218 7.54 1.13 6.35
CA SER A 218 8.66 1.25 7.29
C SER A 218 9.83 2.02 6.69
N ASN A 219 10.66 2.58 7.58
CA ASN A 219 11.94 3.18 7.22
C ASN A 219 12.86 3.25 8.44
N ASN A 220 13.90 2.42 8.47
CA ASN A 220 15.04 2.67 9.35
C ASN A 220 15.87 3.85 8.80
N ALA A 221 15.68 5.01 9.42
CA ALA A 221 16.25 6.29 9.00
C ALA A 221 17.57 6.63 9.70
N GLY A 222 18.18 5.68 10.43
CA GLY A 222 19.38 5.89 11.23
C GLY A 222 19.03 6.13 12.70
N ASP A 223 18.52 7.32 13.02
CA ASP A 223 18.21 7.70 14.41
C ASP A 223 17.00 6.96 14.98
N ALA A 224 16.03 6.65 14.12
CA ALA A 224 14.82 5.92 14.47
C ALA A 224 14.46 4.93 13.36
N THR A 225 13.85 3.81 13.76
CA THR A 225 13.10 2.95 12.85
C THR A 225 11.65 3.37 12.89
N ASN A 226 11.20 3.98 11.79
CA ASN A 226 9.84 4.46 11.64
C ASN A 226 8.96 3.36 11.07
N LEU A 227 7.82 3.12 11.68
CA LEU A 227 6.80 2.17 11.26
C LEU A 227 5.48 2.93 11.08
N TYR A 228 4.77 2.71 9.98
CA TYR A 228 3.72 3.61 9.52
C TYR A 228 2.40 2.89 9.30
N PHE A 229 1.30 3.63 9.38
CA PHE A 229 0.12 3.33 8.56
C PHE A 229 -0.28 4.61 7.85
N TYR A 230 -0.06 4.66 6.54
CA TYR A 230 -0.55 5.74 5.70
C TYR A 230 -2.01 5.47 5.33
N MET A 231 -2.92 6.12 6.05
CA MET A 231 -4.36 6.02 5.80
C MET A 231 -4.71 6.64 4.45
N ASN A 232 -4.08 7.77 4.09
CA ASN A 232 -4.09 8.32 2.74
C ASN A 232 -2.84 9.19 2.50
N SER A 233 -2.54 9.47 1.23
CA SER A 233 -1.48 10.40 0.83
C SER A 233 -1.67 10.91 -0.61
N GLY A 234 -0.81 11.84 -1.02
CA GLY A 234 -0.61 12.24 -2.43
C GLY A 234 0.34 11.34 -3.23
N HIS A 235 0.73 10.17 -2.72
CA HIS A 235 1.66 9.26 -3.39
C HIS A 235 0.97 8.44 -4.48
N VAL A 236 1.07 8.87 -5.73
CA VAL A 236 0.37 8.25 -6.88
C VAL A 236 -1.15 8.13 -6.63
N GLN A 237 -1.74 9.16 -6.01
CA GLN A 237 -3.16 9.17 -5.65
C GLN A 237 -4.06 9.24 -6.90
N THR A 238 -5.10 8.42 -6.92
CA THR A 238 -6.06 8.31 -8.04
C THR A 238 -7.51 8.56 -7.62
N GLU A 239 -7.78 8.69 -6.32
CA GLU A 239 -9.09 9.01 -5.76
C GLU A 239 -9.03 10.22 -4.83
N LYS A 240 -10.19 10.79 -4.51
CA LYS A 240 -10.30 11.81 -3.47
C LYS A 240 -10.18 11.16 -2.09
N ASN A 241 -9.61 11.90 -1.13
CA ASN A 241 -9.56 11.49 0.27
C ASN A 241 -10.97 11.32 0.85
N ARG A 242 -11.16 10.27 1.66
CA ARG A 242 -12.42 10.00 2.37
C ARG A 242 -12.33 10.50 3.81
N MET A 243 -13.43 11.05 4.30
CA MET A 243 -13.57 11.52 5.69
C MET A 243 -14.25 10.45 6.56
N GLY A 244 -14.34 10.71 7.86
CA GLY A 244 -14.90 9.78 8.84
C GLY A 244 -13.81 8.94 9.49
N LEU A 245 -14.17 7.75 9.95
CA LEU A 245 -13.25 6.87 10.69
C LEU A 245 -12.32 6.09 9.74
N HIS A 246 -11.01 6.24 9.97
CA HIS A 246 -9.93 5.44 9.41
C HIS A 246 -9.49 4.38 10.43
N GLY A 247 -9.27 3.15 9.97
CA GLY A 247 -9.06 1.99 10.85
C GLY A 247 -10.36 1.24 11.20
N PRO A 248 -10.39 0.48 12.31
CA PRO A 248 -9.32 0.37 13.30
C PRO A 248 -8.04 -0.30 12.74
N TYR A 249 -6.89 0.05 13.29
CA TYR A 249 -5.57 -0.55 13.02
C TYR A 249 -4.86 -0.76 14.36
N ALA A 250 -3.78 -1.54 14.41
CA ALA A 250 -3.08 -1.75 15.68
C ALA A 250 -1.56 -1.77 15.53
N LEU A 251 -0.85 -1.40 16.60
CA LEU A 251 0.58 -1.65 16.79
C LEU A 251 0.76 -2.75 17.84
N ALA A 252 1.13 -3.95 17.40
CA ALA A 252 1.30 -5.12 18.27
C ALA A 252 2.78 -5.41 18.54
N PHE A 253 3.11 -5.75 19.78
CA PHE A 253 4.42 -6.24 20.19
C PHE A 253 4.37 -7.74 20.45
N SER A 254 5.24 -8.51 19.80
CA SER A 254 5.33 -9.97 19.95
C SER A 254 6.78 -10.43 20.15
N ARG A 255 6.97 -11.63 20.70
CA ARG A 255 8.30 -12.27 20.80
C ARG A 255 8.59 -13.18 19.62
N SER A 256 7.64 -14.01 19.23
CA SER A 256 7.78 -14.97 18.14
C SER A 256 6.61 -14.88 17.19
N GLY A 257 6.91 -15.08 15.91
CA GLY A 257 5.93 -15.00 14.84
C GLY A 257 5.51 -13.57 14.54
N ILE A 258 5.09 -13.39 13.28
CA ILE A 258 4.45 -12.17 12.82
C ILE A 258 2.95 -12.28 13.13
N PRO A 259 2.39 -11.43 13.99
CA PRO A 259 0.95 -11.42 14.24
C PRO A 259 0.16 -11.17 12.95
N SER A 260 -1.02 -11.77 12.83
CA SER A 260 -1.84 -11.65 11.62
C SER A 260 -2.82 -10.48 11.74
N GLY A 261 -2.66 -9.44 10.93
CA GLY A 261 -3.64 -8.35 10.89
C GLY A 261 -4.93 -8.70 10.14
N LYS A 262 -4.86 -9.66 9.20
CA LYS A 262 -6.03 -10.13 8.44
C LYS A 262 -7.17 -10.64 9.35
N ASN A 263 -6.82 -11.24 10.48
CA ASN A 263 -7.75 -11.82 11.44
C ASN A 263 -7.85 -11.00 12.74
N MET A 264 -7.37 -9.75 12.73
CA MET A 264 -7.42 -8.88 13.92
C MET A 264 -8.88 -8.60 14.32
N ASP A 265 -9.26 -9.03 15.52
CA ASP A 265 -10.58 -8.72 16.08
C ASP A 265 -10.60 -7.27 16.59
N THR A 266 -11.51 -6.48 16.03
CA THR A 266 -11.76 -5.09 16.43
C THR A 266 -13.25 -4.83 16.69
N SER A 267 -14.04 -5.91 16.86
CA SER A 267 -15.48 -5.82 17.11
C SER A 267 -15.80 -5.04 18.39
N PHE A 268 -14.93 -5.14 19.40
CA PHE A 268 -15.10 -4.47 20.69
C PHE A 268 -15.16 -2.93 20.59
N PHE A 269 -14.69 -2.32 19.50
CA PHE A 269 -14.81 -0.88 19.26
C PHE A 269 -16.27 -0.39 19.30
N GLU A 270 -17.25 -1.27 19.03
CA GLU A 270 -18.68 -0.93 19.13
C GLU A 270 -19.10 -0.46 20.53
N SER A 271 -18.41 -0.95 21.56
CA SER A 271 -18.70 -0.64 22.98
C SER A 271 -17.90 0.56 23.51
N LEU A 272 -17.03 1.14 22.70
CA LEU A 272 -16.06 2.15 23.16
C LEU A 272 -16.47 3.60 22.88
N GLY A 273 -17.60 3.83 22.20
CA GLY A 273 -18.04 5.18 21.84
C GLY A 273 -17.07 5.89 20.88
N VAL A 274 -16.55 5.16 19.88
CA VAL A 274 -15.64 5.67 18.85
C VAL A 274 -16.47 6.32 17.73
N THR A 275 -16.26 7.61 17.49
CA THR A 275 -17.02 8.38 16.49
C THR A 275 -16.81 7.81 15.09
N GLY A 276 -17.90 7.61 14.35
CA GLY A 276 -17.87 7.08 12.99
C GLY A 276 -17.65 5.57 12.88
N TYR A 277 -17.51 4.85 14.00
CA TYR A 277 -17.45 3.39 13.99
C TYR A 277 -18.82 2.81 13.62
N VAL A 278 -18.84 1.94 12.61
CA VAL A 278 -20.04 1.21 12.18
C VAL A 278 -19.82 -0.28 12.47
N PRO A 279 -20.55 -0.88 13.42
CA PRO A 279 -20.39 -2.30 13.75
C PRO A 279 -20.92 -3.20 12.63
N THR A 280 -20.50 -4.46 12.61
CA THR A 280 -20.93 -5.47 11.62
C THR A 280 -22.46 -5.61 11.53
N SER A 281 -23.17 -5.51 12.66
CA SER A 281 -24.64 -5.55 12.71
C SER A 281 -25.33 -4.43 11.93
N ARG A 282 -24.61 -3.36 11.59
CA ARG A 282 -25.09 -2.20 10.82
C ARG A 282 -24.55 -2.18 9.39
N ARG A 283 -23.93 -3.26 8.93
CA ARG A 283 -23.32 -3.42 7.61
C ARG A 283 -24.07 -4.46 6.78
N GLY A 284 -23.80 -4.47 5.48
CA GLY A 284 -24.30 -5.49 4.55
C GLY A 284 -23.17 -6.11 3.74
N TYR A 285 -23.51 -7.00 2.82
CA TYR A 285 -22.56 -7.75 2.00
C TYR A 285 -23.00 -7.80 0.53
N VAL A 286 -22.03 -7.99 -0.36
CA VAL A 286 -22.25 -8.38 -1.75
C VAL A 286 -21.62 -9.74 -1.97
N LYS A 287 -22.36 -10.66 -2.58
CA LYS A 287 -21.84 -11.96 -3.04
C LYS A 287 -22.15 -12.17 -4.50
N GLY A 288 -21.42 -13.06 -5.15
CA GLY A 288 -21.70 -13.39 -6.54
C GLY A 288 -20.64 -14.30 -7.15
N THR A 289 -20.62 -14.33 -8.48
CA THR A 289 -19.63 -15.07 -9.26
C THR A 289 -19.06 -14.20 -10.38
N VAL A 290 -17.76 -14.32 -10.59
CA VAL A 290 -17.01 -13.72 -11.69
C VAL A 290 -17.03 -14.62 -12.91
N SER A 291 -17.27 -14.03 -14.07
CA SER A 291 -17.13 -14.65 -15.40
C SER A 291 -16.31 -13.77 -16.33
N GLY A 292 -15.84 -14.30 -17.46
CA GLY A 292 -15.16 -13.52 -18.50
C GLY A 292 -13.70 -13.12 -18.22
N VAL A 293 -13.15 -13.46 -17.04
CA VAL A 293 -11.71 -13.37 -16.75
C VAL A 293 -11.05 -14.72 -17.08
N PRO A 294 -10.04 -14.77 -17.97
CA PRO A 294 -9.35 -16.00 -18.31
C PRO A 294 -8.69 -16.67 -17.09
N SER A 295 -8.58 -18.00 -17.12
CA SER A 295 -7.87 -18.76 -16.10
C SER A 295 -6.40 -18.33 -16.01
N GLY A 296 -5.83 -18.31 -14.80
CA GLY A 296 -4.45 -17.90 -14.56
C GLY A 296 -4.29 -16.43 -14.16
N PHE A 297 -5.31 -15.59 -14.37
CA PHE A 297 -5.34 -14.24 -13.83
C PHE A 297 -6.06 -14.16 -12.49
N GLN A 298 -5.52 -13.36 -11.59
CA GLN A 298 -6.17 -13.01 -10.34
C GLN A 298 -7.45 -12.22 -10.62
N LYS A 299 -8.52 -12.52 -9.88
CA LYS A 299 -9.82 -11.88 -10.01
C LYS A 299 -10.05 -11.00 -8.78
N VAL A 300 -10.17 -9.70 -8.97
CA VAL A 300 -10.37 -8.75 -7.86
C VAL A 300 -11.69 -8.03 -8.03
N LEU A 301 -12.51 -8.03 -6.99
CA LEU A 301 -13.67 -7.15 -6.90
C LEU A 301 -13.32 -5.98 -5.99
N HIS A 302 -13.77 -4.79 -6.40
CA HIS A 302 -13.62 -3.55 -5.65
C HIS A 302 -14.96 -2.83 -5.64
N TRP A 303 -15.33 -2.29 -4.49
CA TRP A 303 -16.50 -1.45 -4.31
C TRP A 303 -16.07 -0.13 -3.71
N TYR A 304 -16.49 0.98 -4.31
CA TYR A 304 -16.18 2.29 -3.76
C TYR A 304 -17.29 3.31 -3.99
N ASN A 305 -17.33 4.28 -3.10
CA ASN A 305 -18.03 5.56 -3.23
C ASN A 305 -17.23 6.64 -2.50
N ASP A 306 -17.81 7.83 -2.34
CA ASP A 306 -17.15 8.96 -1.68
C ASP A 306 -16.87 8.73 -0.17
N ASN A 307 -17.54 7.75 0.45
CA ASN A 307 -17.48 7.51 1.89
C ASN A 307 -16.63 6.29 2.27
N ALA A 308 -16.53 5.27 1.41
CA ALA A 308 -15.76 4.07 1.70
C ALA A 308 -15.28 3.31 0.45
N GLN A 309 -14.25 2.49 0.62
CA GLN A 309 -13.78 1.49 -0.35
C GLN A 309 -13.64 0.10 0.28
N TYR A 310 -13.82 -0.95 -0.52
CA TYR A 310 -13.74 -2.35 -0.09
C TYR A 310 -13.28 -3.25 -1.25
N TRP A 311 -12.64 -4.38 -0.95
CA TRP A 311 -12.23 -5.31 -2.00
C TRP A 311 -12.20 -6.75 -1.51
N VAL A 312 -12.16 -7.68 -2.47
CA VAL A 312 -11.92 -9.10 -2.21
C VAL A 312 -11.33 -9.78 -3.45
N TYR A 313 -10.51 -10.80 -3.21
CA TYR A 313 -10.16 -11.78 -4.23
C TYR A 313 -11.33 -12.75 -4.46
N ALA A 314 -11.76 -12.92 -5.70
CA ALA A 314 -12.63 -14.04 -6.03
C ALA A 314 -11.81 -15.34 -6.09
N SER A 315 -12.46 -16.46 -5.79
CA SER A 315 -11.85 -17.79 -5.93
C SER A 315 -11.52 -18.10 -7.39
N ASP A 316 -10.79 -19.19 -7.62
CA ASP A 316 -10.48 -19.67 -8.98
C ASP A 316 -11.76 -19.98 -9.78
N SER A 317 -12.81 -20.49 -9.12
CA SER A 317 -14.14 -20.70 -9.73
C SER A 317 -14.96 -19.40 -9.89
N GLY A 318 -14.42 -18.27 -9.41
CA GLY A 318 -15.01 -16.95 -9.54
C GLY A 318 -15.95 -16.56 -8.41
N SER A 319 -16.22 -17.42 -7.43
CA SER A 319 -17.08 -17.07 -6.29
C SER A 319 -16.44 -16.00 -5.40
N PHE A 320 -17.24 -15.08 -4.88
CA PHE A 320 -16.76 -14.06 -3.95
C PHE A 320 -17.86 -13.64 -2.96
N THR A 321 -17.40 -13.12 -1.81
CA THR A 321 -18.21 -12.38 -0.84
C THR A 321 -17.38 -11.19 -0.38
N SER A 322 -17.95 -9.98 -0.42
CA SER A 322 -17.29 -8.76 0.05
C SER A 322 -16.99 -8.84 1.56
N PRO A 323 -16.12 -7.95 2.08
CA PRO A 323 -16.13 -7.60 3.50
C PRO A 323 -17.52 -7.06 3.93
N ALA A 324 -17.74 -6.87 5.23
CA ALA A 324 -18.90 -6.13 5.74
C ALA A 324 -18.83 -4.64 5.34
N MET A 325 -19.75 -4.20 4.49
CA MET A 325 -19.74 -2.86 3.89
C MET A 325 -20.71 -1.93 4.61
N LYS A 326 -20.35 -0.65 4.76
CA LYS A 326 -21.29 0.39 5.18
C LYS A 326 -22.49 0.43 4.21
N PRO A 327 -23.71 0.71 4.68
CA PRO A 327 -24.84 0.93 3.79
C PRO A 327 -24.58 2.08 2.81
N GLY A 328 -25.04 1.94 1.58
CA GLY A 328 -24.84 2.94 0.53
C GLY A 328 -24.84 2.33 -0.87
N THR A 329 -24.76 3.19 -1.88
CA THR A 329 -24.58 2.79 -3.28
C THR A 329 -23.10 2.85 -3.63
N TYR A 330 -22.60 1.80 -4.28
CA TYR A 330 -21.20 1.61 -4.61
C TYR A 330 -21.04 1.35 -6.10
N THR A 331 -20.00 1.92 -6.69
CA THR A 331 -19.44 1.42 -7.96
C THR A 331 -18.75 0.10 -7.66
N GLN A 332 -19.17 -0.97 -8.33
CA GLN A 332 -18.49 -2.26 -8.32
C GLN A 332 -17.58 -2.33 -9.55
N VAL A 333 -16.33 -2.76 -9.35
CA VAL A 333 -15.34 -2.95 -10.42
C VAL A 333 -14.81 -4.37 -10.34
N LEU A 334 -14.68 -5.01 -11.51
CA LEU A 334 -13.99 -6.27 -11.68
C LEU A 334 -12.66 -6.02 -12.37
N TYR A 335 -11.59 -6.56 -11.78
CA TYR A 335 -10.26 -6.55 -12.35
C TYR A 335 -9.79 -7.95 -12.74
N GLN A 336 -9.10 -8.01 -13.87
CA GLN A 336 -8.20 -9.10 -14.27
C GLN A 336 -6.78 -8.67 -13.88
N GLY A 337 -6.19 -9.28 -12.86
CA GLY A 337 -5.07 -8.67 -12.16
C GLY A 337 -5.49 -7.33 -11.57
N GLU A 338 -4.91 -6.26 -12.10
CA GLU A 338 -5.20 -4.85 -11.82
C GLU A 338 -5.85 -4.10 -13.00
N LEU A 339 -6.06 -4.78 -14.14
CA LEU A 339 -6.73 -4.20 -15.29
C LEU A 339 -8.24 -4.23 -15.08
N LYS A 340 -8.89 -3.07 -15.15
CA LYS A 340 -10.35 -2.94 -15.08
C LYS A 340 -10.98 -3.58 -16.32
N VAL A 341 -11.80 -4.62 -16.11
CA VAL A 341 -12.47 -5.38 -17.19
C VAL A 341 -14.00 -5.39 -17.06
N GLY A 342 -14.56 -4.88 -15.97
CA GLY A 342 -15.99 -4.78 -15.79
C GLY A 342 -16.36 -3.73 -14.74
N THR A 343 -17.54 -3.14 -14.86
CA THR A 343 -18.06 -2.22 -13.85
C THR A 343 -19.59 -2.30 -13.79
N SER A 344 -20.14 -2.12 -12.59
CA SER A 344 -21.56 -2.04 -12.33
C SER A 344 -21.81 -1.18 -11.09
N THR A 345 -23.06 -1.11 -10.64
CA THR A 345 -23.46 -0.42 -9.42
C THR A 345 -24.25 -1.38 -8.53
N VAL A 346 -24.07 -1.27 -7.21
CA VAL A 346 -24.81 -2.05 -6.21
C VAL A 346 -25.20 -1.17 -5.04
N SER A 347 -26.39 -1.38 -4.49
CA SER A 347 -26.85 -0.70 -3.27
C SER A 347 -26.94 -1.70 -2.11
N ILE A 348 -26.41 -1.29 -0.96
CA ILE A 348 -26.26 -2.14 0.23
C ILE A 348 -27.04 -1.52 1.38
N SER A 349 -27.77 -2.37 2.10
CA SER A 349 -28.49 -2.03 3.34
C SER A 349 -27.94 -2.84 4.50
N ALA A 350 -28.12 -2.33 5.73
CA ALA A 350 -27.70 -3.03 6.93
C ALA A 350 -28.41 -4.39 7.06
N GLY A 351 -27.68 -5.44 7.45
CA GLY A 351 -28.19 -6.79 7.65
C GLY A 351 -28.53 -7.54 6.35
N GLN A 352 -28.29 -6.95 5.17
CA GLN A 352 -28.61 -7.54 3.88
C GLN A 352 -27.37 -8.08 3.17
N THR A 353 -27.55 -9.20 2.47
CA THR A 353 -26.56 -9.74 1.52
C THR A 353 -27.17 -9.71 0.12
N VAL A 354 -26.62 -8.87 -0.74
CA VAL A 354 -27.08 -8.71 -2.12
C VAL A 354 -26.29 -9.62 -3.04
N THR A 355 -26.96 -10.29 -4.00
CA THR A 355 -26.27 -11.09 -5.01
C THR A 355 -26.07 -10.26 -6.28
N VAL A 356 -24.82 -10.01 -6.66
CA VAL A 356 -24.44 -9.30 -7.90
C VAL A 356 -23.29 -10.05 -8.56
N ASN A 357 -23.53 -10.59 -9.75
CA ASN A 357 -22.46 -11.21 -10.54
C ASN A 357 -21.62 -10.16 -11.26
N ALA A 358 -20.39 -10.51 -11.61
CA ALA A 358 -19.49 -9.66 -12.37
C ALA A 358 -19.01 -10.38 -13.63
N ALA A 359 -19.00 -9.68 -14.75
CA ALA A 359 -18.51 -10.21 -16.02
C ALA A 359 -17.40 -9.30 -16.54
N GLY A 360 -16.25 -9.90 -16.83
CA GLY A 360 -15.16 -9.24 -17.53
C GLY A 360 -15.44 -9.25 -19.03
N SER A 361 -15.18 -8.12 -19.68
CA SER A 361 -15.18 -8.03 -21.13
C SER A 361 -14.00 -7.19 -21.56
N ARG A 362 -13.26 -7.65 -22.58
CA ARG A 362 -12.22 -6.86 -23.24
C ARG A 362 -12.61 -6.72 -24.71
N ALA A 363 -12.41 -5.53 -25.27
CA ALA A 363 -12.58 -5.34 -26.71
C ALA A 363 -11.63 -6.29 -27.46
N SER A 364 -12.22 -7.27 -28.12
CA SER A 364 -11.52 -8.32 -28.86
C SER A 364 -11.34 -7.94 -30.33
N GLY A 365 -10.22 -8.36 -30.91
CA GLY A 365 -10.01 -8.46 -32.35
C GLY A 365 -9.20 -9.70 -32.67
N ASN A 366 -8.89 -9.92 -33.93
CA ASN A 366 -8.00 -11.01 -34.31
C ASN A 366 -6.56 -10.59 -34.02
N THR A 367 -6.03 -11.01 -32.87
CA THR A 367 -4.66 -10.73 -32.43
C THR A 367 -3.66 -11.27 -33.45
N ILE A 368 -2.79 -10.39 -33.95
CA ILE A 368 -1.62 -10.77 -34.76
C ILE A 368 -0.49 -11.18 -33.81
N TRP A 369 -0.21 -10.34 -32.82
CA TRP A 369 0.72 -10.63 -31.73
C TRP A 369 0.40 -9.78 -30.51
N GLN A 370 0.85 -10.26 -29.34
CA GLN A 370 0.76 -9.58 -28.05
C GLN A 370 2.11 -9.68 -27.34
N ILE A 371 2.48 -8.61 -26.65
CA ILE A 371 3.68 -8.49 -25.82
C ILE A 371 3.22 -8.10 -24.41
N GLY A 372 3.55 -8.94 -23.42
CA GLY A 372 3.03 -8.82 -22.05
C GLY A 372 1.62 -9.39 -21.93
N ASP A 373 1.05 -9.29 -20.74
CA ASP A 373 -0.30 -9.73 -20.42
C ASP A 373 -1.16 -8.53 -20.03
N TRP A 374 -2.44 -8.57 -20.39
CA TRP A 374 -3.41 -7.53 -20.01
C TRP A 374 -3.83 -7.71 -18.55
N ASP A 375 -2.93 -7.43 -17.62
CA ASP A 375 -3.15 -7.60 -16.19
C ASP A 375 -3.01 -6.30 -15.39
N GLY A 376 -2.77 -5.16 -16.05
CA GLY A 376 -2.68 -3.85 -15.42
C GLY A 376 -1.38 -3.63 -14.67
N THR A 377 -0.35 -4.45 -14.93
CA THR A 377 0.95 -4.40 -14.28
C THR A 377 2.09 -4.50 -15.30
N PRO A 378 3.32 -4.04 -14.96
CA PRO A 378 4.48 -4.22 -15.83
C PRO A 378 5.09 -5.63 -15.75
N LYS A 379 4.37 -6.62 -15.22
CA LYS A 379 4.93 -7.93 -14.87
C LYS A 379 5.57 -8.61 -16.08
N GLY A 380 6.78 -9.15 -15.85
CA GLY A 380 7.56 -9.87 -16.88
C GLY A 380 8.40 -8.97 -17.79
N PHE A 381 8.13 -7.67 -17.86
CA PHE A 381 9.02 -6.72 -18.55
C PHE A 381 10.34 -6.53 -17.79
N ARG A 382 11.38 -6.13 -18.52
CA ARG A 382 12.69 -5.85 -17.93
C ARG A 382 12.60 -4.82 -16.82
N ASN A 383 13.26 -5.13 -15.70
CA ASN A 383 13.34 -4.35 -14.46
C ASN A 383 12.05 -4.26 -13.62
N ALA A 384 10.94 -4.85 -14.05
CA ALA A 384 9.69 -4.83 -13.27
C ALA A 384 9.82 -5.52 -11.90
N ASP A 385 10.59 -6.62 -11.85
CA ASP A 385 10.89 -7.37 -10.63
C ASP A 385 11.74 -6.58 -9.62
N LYS A 386 12.55 -5.63 -10.12
CA LYS A 386 13.45 -4.80 -9.31
C LYS A 386 12.84 -3.49 -8.88
N GLN A 387 12.04 -2.85 -9.74
CA GLN A 387 11.59 -1.46 -9.56
C GLN A 387 10.80 -1.24 -8.27
N LEU A 388 10.08 -2.24 -7.78
CA LEU A 388 9.35 -2.14 -6.51
C LEU A 388 10.27 -1.93 -5.29
N ARG A 389 11.56 -2.28 -5.41
CA ARG A 389 12.51 -2.38 -4.29
C ARG A 389 13.82 -1.61 -4.50
N MET A 390 13.99 -0.92 -5.63
CA MET A 390 15.16 -0.07 -5.88
C MET A 390 14.88 0.99 -6.96
N HIS A 391 15.70 2.04 -6.99
CA HIS A 391 15.57 3.15 -7.92
C HIS A 391 15.94 2.72 -9.36
N PRO A 392 15.34 3.31 -10.41
CA PRO A 392 15.75 3.05 -11.79
C PRO A 392 17.24 3.30 -12.11
N SER A 393 17.92 4.14 -11.32
CA SER A 393 19.36 4.40 -11.46
C SER A 393 20.26 3.39 -10.74
N ASP A 394 19.69 2.42 -10.01
CA ASP A 394 20.48 1.44 -9.27
C ASP A 394 21.33 0.60 -10.22
N SER A 395 22.60 0.36 -9.86
CA SER A 395 23.53 -0.41 -10.71
C SER A 395 23.12 -1.86 -10.93
N ARG A 396 22.18 -2.38 -10.10
CA ARG A 396 21.59 -3.72 -10.25
C ARG A 396 20.48 -3.77 -11.30
N MET A 397 19.98 -2.63 -11.78
CA MET A 397 19.05 -2.59 -12.90
C MET A 397 19.73 -3.10 -14.17
N SER A 398 19.01 -3.87 -14.98
CA SER A 398 19.45 -4.19 -16.33
C SER A 398 19.38 -2.91 -17.19
N SER A 399 20.19 -2.83 -18.26
CA SER A 399 20.19 -1.65 -19.14
C SER A 399 18.77 -1.33 -19.65
N TRP A 400 18.36 -0.08 -19.47
CA TRP A 400 17.03 0.42 -19.85
C TRP A 400 16.81 0.54 -21.35
N GLY A 401 17.87 0.58 -22.17
CA GLY A 401 17.79 0.68 -23.62
C GLY A 401 18.51 1.89 -24.22
N PRO A 402 18.13 2.32 -25.44
CA PRO A 402 16.99 1.82 -26.24
C PRO A 402 17.05 0.32 -26.56
N LEU A 403 15.90 -0.37 -26.56
CA LEU A 403 15.80 -1.82 -26.78
C LEU A 403 15.01 -2.14 -28.07
N THR A 404 15.34 -3.29 -28.67
CA THR A 404 14.58 -3.87 -29.80
C THR A 404 13.99 -5.21 -29.39
N TYR A 405 12.66 -5.32 -29.48
CA TYR A 405 11.93 -6.57 -29.33
C TYR A 405 11.57 -7.13 -30.71
N THR A 406 11.93 -8.38 -30.98
CA THR A 406 11.55 -9.08 -32.21
C THR A 406 10.48 -10.13 -31.89
N VAL A 407 9.28 -9.93 -32.44
CA VAL A 407 8.14 -10.84 -32.24
C VAL A 407 8.51 -12.23 -32.73
N GLY A 408 8.31 -13.23 -31.87
CA GLY A 408 8.63 -14.63 -32.16
C GLY A 408 10.05 -15.06 -31.80
N SER A 409 10.93 -14.17 -31.33
CA SER A 409 12.29 -14.53 -30.91
C SER A 409 12.77 -13.88 -29.61
N SER A 410 12.39 -12.62 -29.33
CA SER A 410 12.73 -11.93 -28.08
C SER A 410 11.88 -12.42 -26.91
N SER A 411 12.48 -12.46 -25.71
CA SER A 411 11.75 -12.61 -24.45
C SER A 411 11.25 -11.26 -23.94
N LEU A 412 10.35 -11.26 -22.94
CA LEU A 412 9.83 -10.02 -22.34
C LEU A 412 10.92 -9.16 -21.66
N ASP A 413 12.07 -9.72 -21.30
CA ASP A 413 13.23 -8.93 -20.82
C ASP A 413 13.85 -8.04 -21.93
N SER A 414 13.43 -8.19 -23.19
CA SER A 414 13.81 -7.26 -24.27
C SER A 414 12.87 -6.05 -24.39
N VAL A 415 11.89 -5.92 -23.49
CA VAL A 415 10.98 -4.77 -23.40
C VAL A 415 11.17 -4.12 -22.04
N PRO A 416 11.54 -2.83 -21.96
CA PRO A 416 11.69 -2.17 -20.67
C PRO A 416 10.32 -1.98 -20.04
N MET A 417 10.19 -2.16 -18.72
CA MET A 417 8.92 -1.93 -18.03
C MET A 417 8.39 -0.49 -18.17
N ALA A 418 9.29 0.46 -18.45
CA ALA A 418 8.97 1.87 -18.59
C ALA A 418 9.77 2.50 -19.72
N ILE A 419 9.15 3.46 -20.41
CA ILE A 419 9.76 4.23 -21.49
C ILE A 419 9.89 5.68 -21.01
N PHE A 420 11.11 6.20 -21.02
CA PHE A 420 11.50 7.53 -20.55
C PHE A 420 11.95 8.39 -21.73
N LYS A 421 11.33 9.55 -21.90
CA LYS A 421 11.61 10.49 -22.99
C LYS A 421 13.08 10.90 -22.99
N GLY A 422 13.80 10.55 -24.05
CA GLY A 422 15.20 10.93 -24.24
C GLY A 422 16.22 10.06 -23.50
N ILE A 423 15.79 9.00 -22.79
CA ILE A 423 16.69 8.09 -22.08
C ILE A 423 16.76 6.74 -22.78
N ASN A 424 15.62 6.06 -22.94
CA ASN A 424 15.55 4.76 -23.61
C ASN A 424 14.55 4.73 -24.78
N THR A 425 14.06 5.90 -25.21
CA THR A 425 13.26 6.04 -26.43
C THR A 425 14.13 5.99 -27.69
N PRO A 426 13.64 5.38 -28.79
CA PRO A 426 12.39 4.63 -28.88
C PRO A 426 12.52 3.18 -28.41
N LEU A 427 11.43 2.59 -27.90
CA LEU A 427 11.28 1.13 -27.94
C LEU A 427 11.00 0.72 -29.39
N THR A 428 11.78 -0.21 -29.93
CA THR A 428 11.60 -0.72 -31.30
C THR A 428 11.01 -2.12 -31.28
N ILE A 429 9.95 -2.36 -32.05
CA ILE A 429 9.30 -3.67 -32.23
C ILE A 429 9.43 -4.08 -33.69
N LYS A 430 10.06 -5.24 -33.94
CA LYS A 430 10.18 -5.84 -35.27
C LYS A 430 9.30 -7.08 -35.35
N PHE A 431 8.60 -7.24 -36.47
CA PHE A 431 7.71 -8.37 -36.70
C PHE A 431 7.54 -8.64 -38.19
N THR A 432 7.14 -9.88 -38.51
CA THR A 432 6.90 -10.32 -39.89
C THR A 432 5.41 -10.61 -40.08
N LEU A 433 4.84 -10.17 -41.21
CA LEU A 433 3.45 -10.45 -41.57
C LEU A 433 3.36 -11.28 -42.85
N SER A 434 2.38 -12.17 -42.91
CA SER A 434 1.92 -12.76 -44.17
C SER A 434 1.11 -11.75 -44.99
N SER A 435 0.89 -12.05 -46.27
CA SER A 435 -0.02 -11.27 -47.13
C SER A 435 -1.48 -11.30 -46.64
N SER A 436 -1.91 -12.32 -45.90
CA SER A 436 -3.26 -12.35 -45.31
C SER A 436 -3.39 -11.45 -44.07
N GLN A 437 -2.27 -11.07 -43.45
CA GLN A 437 -2.23 -10.20 -42.27
C GLN A 437 -2.10 -8.72 -42.63
N VAL A 438 -1.81 -8.37 -43.90
CA VAL A 438 -1.79 -6.97 -44.33
C VAL A 438 -3.22 -6.41 -44.46
N GLY A 439 -3.39 -5.17 -44.03
CA GLY A 439 -4.68 -4.47 -44.00
C GLY A 439 -4.70 -3.39 -42.92
N ALA A 440 -5.87 -2.80 -42.70
CA ALA A 440 -6.07 -1.95 -41.53
C ALA A 440 -5.94 -2.78 -40.26
N ALA A 441 -5.34 -2.18 -39.23
CA ALA A 441 -5.09 -2.81 -37.93
C ALA A 441 -5.19 -1.78 -36.81
N THR A 442 -5.23 -2.24 -35.57
CA THR A 442 -5.09 -1.42 -34.38
C THR A 442 -3.87 -1.87 -33.60
N LEU A 443 -2.93 -0.96 -33.37
CA LEU A 443 -1.88 -1.12 -32.36
C LEU A 443 -2.41 -0.53 -31.05
N ARG A 444 -2.60 -1.37 -30.04
CA ARG A 444 -3.03 -0.97 -28.70
C ARG A 444 -1.83 -1.01 -27.76
N ILE A 445 -1.58 0.11 -27.09
CA ILE A 445 -0.51 0.28 -26.10
C ILE A 445 -1.18 0.55 -24.75
N GLY A 446 -1.14 -0.44 -23.87
CA GLY A 446 -1.58 -0.34 -22.48
C GLY A 446 -0.47 0.21 -21.62
N THR A 447 -0.84 1.13 -20.73
CA THR A 447 0.06 1.68 -19.72
C THR A 447 -0.56 1.51 -18.34
N THR A 448 0.26 1.53 -17.28
CA THR A 448 -0.23 1.46 -15.90
C THR A 448 -0.21 2.83 -15.23
N LEU A 449 0.83 3.62 -15.48
CA LEU A 449 1.08 4.93 -14.88
C LEU A 449 1.82 5.84 -15.86
N SER A 450 1.44 7.12 -15.88
CA SER A 450 2.16 8.19 -16.55
C SER A 450 2.79 9.17 -15.55
N PHE A 451 3.93 9.75 -15.92
CA PHE A 451 4.57 10.86 -15.20
C PHE A 451 4.77 12.06 -16.13
N ALA A 452 4.55 13.27 -15.62
CA ALA A 452 4.65 14.52 -16.38
C ALA A 452 3.83 14.50 -17.69
N CYS A 453 2.60 13.99 -17.62
CA CYS A 453 1.63 13.90 -18.72
C CYS A 453 2.19 13.20 -19.98
N ALA A 454 3.08 12.24 -19.77
CA ALA A 454 3.64 11.40 -20.82
C ALA A 454 2.60 10.46 -21.42
N ARG A 455 2.71 10.24 -22.73
CA ARG A 455 1.92 9.24 -23.47
C ARG A 455 2.75 8.66 -24.61
N PRO A 456 2.50 7.40 -25.02
CA PRO A 456 3.19 6.81 -26.14
C PRO A 456 2.82 7.50 -27.47
N GLN A 457 3.78 7.62 -28.37
CA GLN A 457 3.57 8.02 -29.77
C GLN A 457 4.24 7.01 -30.69
N ALA A 458 3.46 6.39 -31.57
CA ALA A 458 3.92 5.30 -32.42
C ALA A 458 4.24 5.77 -33.85
N THR A 459 5.29 5.20 -34.44
CA THR A 459 5.55 5.24 -35.88
C THR A 459 5.55 3.79 -36.38
N VAL A 460 4.83 3.51 -37.47
CA VAL A 460 4.69 2.19 -38.09
C VAL A 460 5.26 2.28 -39.50
N ASN A 461 6.36 1.59 -39.77
CA ASN A 461 7.13 1.74 -41.00
C ASN A 461 7.45 3.23 -41.26
N SER A 462 7.00 3.80 -42.38
CA SER A 462 7.16 5.23 -42.70
C SER A 462 6.00 6.12 -42.24
N TRP A 463 4.93 5.54 -41.67
CA TRP A 463 3.75 6.27 -41.22
C TRP A 463 3.86 6.64 -39.74
N SER A 464 3.70 7.93 -39.41
CA SER A 464 3.71 8.40 -38.03
C SER A 464 2.29 8.66 -37.54
N ALA A 465 1.93 8.10 -36.39
CA ALA A 465 0.65 8.37 -35.76
C ALA A 465 0.62 9.77 -35.14
N ALA A 466 -0.59 10.35 -35.08
CA ALA A 466 -0.82 11.55 -34.30
C ALA A 466 -0.51 11.30 -32.81
N ALA A 467 0.06 12.28 -32.14
CA ALA A 467 0.31 12.20 -30.70
C ALA A 467 -1.04 12.17 -29.95
N PRO A 468 -1.26 11.23 -29.00
CA PRO A 468 -2.45 11.25 -28.17
C PRO A 468 -2.51 12.50 -27.29
N ALA A 469 -3.72 12.82 -26.83
CA ALA A 469 -3.92 13.85 -25.81
C ALA A 469 -3.13 13.53 -24.53
N ALA A 470 -2.77 14.57 -23.78
CA ALA A 470 -2.15 14.40 -22.48
C ALA A 470 -3.12 13.66 -21.52
N PRO A 471 -2.64 12.65 -20.77
CA PRO A 471 -3.46 12.00 -19.76
C PRO A 471 -3.74 12.94 -18.58
N THR A 472 -4.68 12.54 -17.72
CA THR A 472 -4.93 13.23 -16.45
C THR A 472 -3.66 13.22 -15.61
N LYS A 473 -3.24 14.41 -15.15
CA LYS A 473 -2.04 14.55 -14.33
C LYS A 473 -2.26 13.89 -12.96
N ILE A 474 -1.40 12.94 -12.61
CA ILE A 474 -1.15 12.55 -11.22
C ILE A 474 0.07 13.37 -10.77
N ASP A 475 -0.13 14.29 -9.82
CA ASP A 475 0.95 15.19 -9.38
C ASP A 475 1.86 14.50 -8.34
N SER A 476 2.54 13.45 -8.79
CA SER A 476 3.34 12.60 -7.94
C SER A 476 4.41 11.89 -8.74
N ARG A 477 5.61 11.73 -8.15
CA ARG A 477 6.57 10.72 -8.62
C ARG A 477 6.02 9.32 -8.35
N GLY A 478 6.39 8.34 -9.16
CA GLY A 478 5.92 6.96 -9.00
C GLY A 478 6.96 5.92 -9.39
N VAL A 479 7.38 5.91 -10.66
CA VAL A 479 8.36 4.92 -11.16
C VAL A 479 9.71 4.96 -10.43
N THR A 480 10.11 6.12 -9.89
CA THR A 480 11.33 6.28 -9.09
C THR A 480 11.14 5.92 -7.61
N ARG A 481 9.91 5.60 -7.19
CA ARG A 481 9.53 5.32 -5.80
C ARG A 481 8.78 4.00 -5.66
N GLY A 482 9.08 3.01 -6.50
CA GLY A 482 8.52 1.66 -6.38
C GLY A 482 7.01 1.53 -6.64
N ALA A 483 6.41 2.50 -7.35
CA ALA A 483 4.99 2.47 -7.68
C ALA A 483 4.75 2.39 -9.19
N TYR A 484 3.66 1.73 -9.57
CA TYR A 484 3.22 1.57 -10.97
C TYR A 484 1.72 1.73 -11.19
N ARG A 485 0.91 1.82 -10.14
CA ARG A 485 -0.56 1.87 -10.24
C ARG A 485 -1.05 3.30 -10.44
N GLY A 486 -1.33 3.68 -11.70
CA GLY A 486 -1.96 4.95 -12.08
C GLY A 486 -3.39 4.76 -12.58
N TYR A 487 -3.80 5.58 -13.56
CA TYR A 487 -5.14 5.47 -14.17
C TYR A 487 -5.24 4.32 -15.18
N GLY A 488 -4.13 3.74 -15.64
CA GLY A 488 -4.13 2.60 -16.54
C GLY A 488 -4.55 2.95 -17.97
N GLU A 489 -4.02 4.05 -18.51
CA GLU A 489 -4.43 4.58 -19.81
C GLU A 489 -4.12 3.59 -20.95
N ILE A 490 -5.07 3.42 -21.87
CA ILE A 490 -4.95 2.57 -23.06
C ILE A 490 -4.99 3.46 -24.31
N TYR A 491 -4.00 3.29 -25.17
CA TYR A 491 -3.84 4.09 -26.40
C TYR A 491 -4.02 3.19 -27.62
N ASP A 492 -5.12 3.38 -28.36
CA ASP A 492 -5.38 2.70 -29.63
C ASP A 492 -4.91 3.55 -30.80
N VAL A 493 -3.95 3.04 -31.55
CA VAL A 493 -3.44 3.63 -32.79
C VAL A 493 -4.06 2.88 -33.98
N LYS A 494 -4.95 3.55 -34.71
CA LYS A 494 -5.57 3.01 -35.92
C LYS A 494 -4.59 3.12 -37.09
N ILE A 495 -4.10 1.97 -37.54
CA ILE A 495 -3.14 1.87 -38.64
C ILE A 495 -3.92 1.74 -39.95
N PRO A 496 -3.74 2.67 -40.91
CA PRO A 496 -4.39 2.60 -42.21
C PRO A 496 -4.00 1.35 -43.00
N ALA A 497 -4.91 0.88 -43.85
CA ALA A 497 -4.58 -0.13 -44.85
C ALA A 497 -3.46 0.40 -45.78
N GLY A 498 -2.52 -0.49 -46.15
CA GLY A 498 -1.35 -0.13 -46.97
C GLY A 498 -0.14 0.35 -46.17
N THR A 499 -0.28 0.64 -44.87
CA THR A 499 0.88 0.96 -44.00
C THR A 499 1.69 -0.28 -43.65
N LEU A 500 1.01 -1.39 -43.35
CA LEU A 500 1.64 -2.68 -43.08
C LEU A 500 1.93 -3.43 -44.38
N VAL A 501 3.11 -4.03 -44.47
CA VAL A 501 3.58 -4.76 -45.65
C VAL A 501 3.75 -6.25 -45.35
N ALA A 502 3.67 -7.10 -46.37
CA ALA A 502 4.04 -8.50 -46.22
C ALA A 502 5.56 -8.60 -46.03
N GLY A 503 6.02 -9.48 -45.15
CA GLY A 503 7.41 -9.51 -44.71
C GLY A 503 7.65 -8.60 -43.50
N SER A 504 8.85 -8.02 -43.42
CA SER A 504 9.33 -7.29 -42.24
C SER A 504 8.64 -5.93 -42.06
N ASN A 505 8.14 -5.68 -40.86
CA ASN A 505 7.58 -4.41 -40.41
C ASN A 505 8.31 -3.94 -39.15
N THR A 506 8.29 -2.64 -38.92
CA THR A 506 8.86 -2.02 -37.72
C THR A 506 7.88 -1.05 -37.10
N ILE A 507 7.72 -1.14 -35.78
CA ILE A 507 7.03 -0.14 -34.96
C ILE A 507 8.08 0.49 -34.04
N THR A 508 8.07 1.81 -33.91
CA THR A 508 8.80 2.51 -32.85
C THR A 508 7.81 3.21 -31.93
N ILE A 509 8.04 3.11 -30.63
CA ILE A 509 7.24 3.77 -29.60
C ILE A 509 8.14 4.79 -28.90
N ASN A 510 7.84 6.06 -29.12
CA ASN A 510 8.41 7.20 -28.41
C ASN A 510 7.49 7.65 -27.28
N VAL A 511 7.95 8.62 -26.49
CA VAL A 511 7.15 9.30 -25.47
C VAL A 511 6.96 10.76 -25.85
N SER A 512 5.70 11.19 -25.92
CA SER A 512 5.31 12.59 -26.12
C SER A 512 4.94 13.23 -24.79
N SER A 513 5.48 14.43 -24.54
CA SER A 513 5.06 15.32 -23.46
C SER A 513 5.50 16.75 -23.76
N GLY A 514 4.67 17.73 -23.34
CA GLY A 514 5.04 19.14 -23.33
C GLY A 514 6.00 19.50 -22.19
N SER A 515 6.19 18.59 -21.23
CA SER A 515 7.12 18.74 -20.12
C SER A 515 8.52 18.21 -20.47
N SER A 516 9.47 18.53 -19.60
CA SER A 516 10.86 18.05 -19.58
C SER A 516 11.25 17.68 -18.15
N GLY A 517 12.34 16.94 -18.01
CA GLY A 517 12.95 16.60 -16.73
C GLY A 517 14.20 15.77 -16.94
N ASP A 518 15.04 15.69 -15.91
CA ASP A 518 16.33 15.01 -16.00
C ASP A 518 16.19 13.51 -15.75
N MET A 519 16.90 12.71 -16.54
CA MET A 519 17.02 11.27 -16.34
C MET A 519 15.65 10.58 -16.13
N TYR A 520 15.45 9.93 -14.99
CA TYR A 520 14.23 9.20 -14.65
C TYR A 520 13.05 10.09 -14.21
N LEU A 521 13.29 11.40 -14.07
CA LEU A 521 12.26 12.44 -13.94
C LEU A 521 11.91 13.08 -15.29
N SER A 522 12.47 12.60 -16.40
CA SER A 522 11.91 12.90 -17.73
C SER A 522 10.49 12.30 -17.84
N PRO A 523 9.62 12.86 -18.71
CA PRO A 523 8.30 12.29 -18.96
C PRO A 523 8.38 10.81 -19.33
N ASN A 524 7.59 9.97 -18.65
CA ASN A 524 7.66 8.53 -18.82
C ASN A 524 6.31 7.85 -18.63
N VAL A 525 6.19 6.66 -19.21
CA VAL A 525 5.05 5.74 -19.03
C VAL A 525 5.56 4.38 -18.60
N ILE A 526 4.84 3.73 -17.70
CA ILE A 526 5.01 2.30 -17.37
C ILE A 526 4.05 1.50 -18.25
N LEU A 527 4.55 0.42 -18.85
CA LEU A 527 3.78 -0.43 -19.77
C LEU A 527 2.97 -1.50 -19.02
N ASP A 528 1.81 -1.85 -19.57
CA ASP A 528 0.97 -2.99 -19.18
C ASP A 528 1.12 -4.11 -20.23
N ALA A 529 0.62 -3.86 -21.45
CA ALA A 529 0.76 -4.75 -22.58
C ALA A 529 0.72 -3.98 -23.90
N ILE A 530 1.23 -4.61 -24.96
CA ILE A 530 1.21 -4.06 -26.32
C ILE A 530 0.63 -5.13 -27.24
N GLU A 531 -0.37 -4.77 -28.04
CA GLU A 531 -1.05 -5.72 -28.91
C GLU A 531 -1.27 -5.12 -30.30
N LEU A 532 -1.02 -5.90 -31.34
CA LEU A 532 -1.46 -5.59 -32.70
C LEU A 532 -2.59 -6.56 -33.08
N PHE A 533 -3.74 -6.03 -33.45
CA PHE A 533 -4.91 -6.83 -33.84
C PHE A 533 -5.68 -6.20 -35.00
N ARG A 534 -6.57 -6.98 -35.60
CA ARG A 534 -7.47 -6.55 -36.69
C ARG A 534 -8.93 -6.66 -36.31
#